data_AF-A0A9D7AMD3-F1
#
_entry.id   AF-A0A9D7AMD3-F1
#
_cell.length_a   1.000
_cell.length_b   1.000
_cell.length_c   1.000
_cell.angle_alpha   90.00
_cell.angle_beta   90.00
_cell.angle_gamma   90.00
#
_symmetry.space_group_name_H-M   'P 1'
#
loop_
_entity.id
_entity.type
_entity.pdbx_description
1 polymer ?
#
loop_
_entity_poly.entity_id
_entity_poly.type
_entity_poly.pdbx_seq_one_letter_code
_entity_poly.pdbx_strand_id
1 'polypeptide(L)'
;MKLTQRMDMTETSTPEVNVAENFCPKCGRSCVPLEVPHLSRACGECGRTVHFVRHAAEGGIAVGAGERLSIPAGFITFSLDPASRGKLFRPGLKFLLDHMFLGAHPKGPEDIVEFARALDEASDEYLARCEKLSGLDLSLEADAAKAMKALEEDKGSRDWHMAMQGLFSAALIESVNSSDCGRAAWAGYMLGSVRGLTIVTEPIFEQTLWRGYLAGQVVYEAAVAASSTPAEAEAIRKLQPLFQKVDEATLHAWVESGLPIGPRIGIKSLPESLIAALAKFQLTTIQRERDDARLAVLDRREDARLEAVNKLEGNKLRATWLGIGIAAATALGTAFKAVGWL
;
A
#
# COMPACT_ATOMS: atom_id res chain seq x y z
N MET A 1 52.40 -71.11 17.94
CA MET A 1 50.95 -70.92 18.26
C MET A 1 50.32 -70.14 17.11
N LYS A 2 49.42 -70.79 16.34
CA LYS A 2 48.64 -70.15 15.27
C LYS A 2 47.34 -69.64 15.88
N LEU A 3 47.17 -68.32 15.95
CA LEU A 3 45.90 -67.68 16.31
C LEU A 3 45.14 -67.38 15.02
N THR A 4 44.04 -68.09 14.83
CA THR A 4 43.07 -67.89 13.75
C THR A 4 42.06 -66.85 14.24
N GLN A 5 42.07 -65.66 13.65
CA GLN A 5 41.11 -64.61 13.95
C GLN A 5 39.92 -64.74 12.98
N ARG A 6 38.75 -65.08 13.51
CA ARG A 6 37.45 -65.01 12.82
C ARG A 6 37.07 -63.53 12.71
N MET A 7 36.86 -63.05 11.49
CA MET A 7 36.20 -61.76 11.23
C MET A 7 34.71 -62.02 11.07
N ASP A 8 33.91 -61.51 12.01
CA ASP A 8 32.46 -61.44 11.87
C ASP A 8 32.10 -60.35 10.85
N MET A 9 31.33 -60.74 9.83
CA MET A 9 30.73 -59.81 8.88
C MET A 9 29.45 -59.25 9.49
N THR A 10 29.51 -58.01 9.96
CA THR A 10 28.33 -57.20 10.25
C THR A 10 27.77 -56.64 8.95
N GLU A 11 26.58 -57.10 8.57
CA GLU A 11 25.79 -56.53 7.48
C GLU A 11 25.48 -55.06 7.76
N THR A 12 26.05 -54.18 6.94
CA THR A 12 25.71 -52.76 6.89
C THR A 12 24.36 -52.60 6.19
N SER A 13 23.29 -52.46 6.97
CA SER A 13 21.98 -52.06 6.46
C SER A 13 22.05 -50.63 5.92
N THR A 14 21.89 -50.47 4.62
CA THR A 14 21.77 -49.17 3.94
C THR A 14 20.54 -48.43 4.50
N PRO A 15 20.66 -47.17 4.94
CA PRO A 15 19.50 -46.41 5.37
C PRO A 15 18.56 -46.20 4.18
N GLU A 16 17.32 -46.70 4.30
CA GLU A 16 16.25 -46.40 3.34
C GLU A 16 16.04 -44.89 3.30
N VAL A 17 16.48 -44.27 2.21
CA VAL A 17 16.11 -42.89 1.89
C VAL A 17 14.63 -42.90 1.57
N ASN A 18 13.82 -42.54 2.57
CA ASN A 18 12.38 -42.41 2.44
C ASN A 18 12.10 -41.17 1.58
N VAL A 19 12.13 -41.34 0.25
CA VAL A 19 11.76 -40.30 -0.70
C VAL A 19 10.27 -40.07 -0.53
N ALA A 20 9.92 -39.03 0.23
CA ALA A 20 8.52 -38.65 0.43
C ALA A 20 7.87 -38.45 -0.94
N GLU A 21 6.90 -39.29 -1.27
CA GLU A 21 6.19 -39.22 -2.53
C GLU A 21 5.49 -37.85 -2.65
N ASN A 22 5.83 -37.09 -3.70
CA ASN A 22 5.24 -35.77 -3.93
C ASN A 22 3.74 -35.81 -4.23
N PHE A 23 3.18 -36.99 -4.52
CA PHE A 23 1.77 -37.18 -4.83
C PHE A 23 1.15 -38.26 -3.96
N CYS A 24 -0.12 -38.07 -3.61
CA CYS A 24 -0.89 -39.08 -2.91
C CYS A 24 -1.19 -40.26 -3.86
N PRO A 25 -0.82 -41.50 -3.51
CA PRO A 25 -1.03 -42.67 -4.37
C PRO A 25 -2.51 -43.04 -4.53
N LYS A 26 -3.40 -42.50 -3.68
CA LYS A 26 -4.84 -42.78 -3.70
C LYS A 26 -5.63 -41.79 -4.55
N CYS A 27 -5.44 -40.48 -4.30
CA CYS A 27 -6.21 -39.45 -4.98
C CYS A 27 -5.42 -38.67 -6.05
N GLY A 28 -4.13 -38.97 -6.25
CA GLY A 28 -3.27 -38.35 -7.27
C GLY A 28 -2.93 -36.87 -7.04
N ARG A 29 -3.35 -36.29 -5.91
CA ARG A 29 -3.10 -34.87 -5.59
C ARG A 29 -1.72 -34.66 -4.97
N SER A 30 -1.17 -33.46 -5.12
CA SER A 30 0.13 -33.10 -4.55
C SER A 30 0.10 -33.23 -3.02
N CYS A 31 1.10 -33.90 -2.45
CA CYS A 31 1.38 -33.89 -1.01
C CYS A 31 2.32 -32.75 -0.60
N VAL A 32 2.80 -31.97 -1.57
CA VAL A 32 3.63 -30.76 -1.37
C VAL A 32 2.77 -29.51 -1.61
N PRO A 33 2.92 -28.43 -0.81
CA PRO A 33 2.25 -27.16 -1.07
C PRO A 33 2.51 -26.63 -2.48
N LEU A 34 1.48 -26.07 -3.11
CA LEU A 34 1.59 -25.48 -4.44
C LEU A 34 2.13 -24.04 -4.36
N GLU A 35 2.83 -23.58 -5.40
CA GLU A 35 3.32 -22.19 -5.52
C GLU A 35 2.21 -21.16 -5.85
N VAL A 36 0.97 -21.63 -6.04
CA VAL A 36 -0.23 -20.81 -6.27
C VAL A 36 -1.21 -20.94 -5.10
N PRO A 37 -2.20 -20.03 -4.93
CA PRO A 37 -3.24 -20.17 -3.93
C PRO A 37 -3.95 -21.49 -4.14
N HIS A 38 -3.98 -22.28 -3.07
CA HIS A 38 -4.43 -23.65 -3.14
C HIS A 38 -5.19 -24.02 -1.88
N LEU A 39 -6.01 -25.06 -2.02
CA LEU A 39 -6.72 -25.68 -0.93
C LEU A 39 -5.89 -26.84 -0.40
N SER A 40 -5.97 -27.06 0.90
CA SER A 40 -5.41 -28.23 1.56
C SER A 40 -6.48 -28.95 2.38
N ARG A 41 -6.46 -30.28 2.35
CA ARG A 41 -7.30 -31.15 3.20
C ARG A 41 -6.63 -32.51 3.39
N ALA A 42 -7.04 -33.26 4.41
CA ALA A 42 -6.65 -34.66 4.54
C ALA A 42 -7.30 -35.51 3.44
N CYS A 43 -6.54 -36.41 2.82
CA CYS A 43 -7.05 -37.39 1.88
C CYS A 43 -7.98 -38.37 2.62
N GLY A 44 -9.19 -38.59 2.11
CA GLY A 44 -10.16 -39.48 2.74
C GLY A 44 -9.74 -40.95 2.79
N GLU A 45 -8.79 -41.37 1.93
CA GLU A 45 -8.37 -42.77 1.85
C GLU A 45 -7.06 -43.06 2.59
N CYS A 46 -6.09 -42.16 2.55
CA CYS A 46 -4.77 -42.39 3.14
C CYS A 46 -4.41 -41.42 4.28
N GLY A 47 -5.27 -40.44 4.59
CA GLY A 47 -5.05 -39.46 5.65
C GLY A 47 -4.00 -38.38 5.37
N ARG A 48 -3.13 -38.55 4.36
CA ARG A 48 -2.11 -37.53 4.01
C ARG A 48 -2.75 -36.21 3.62
N THR A 49 -2.12 -35.09 4.00
CA THR A 49 -2.53 -33.76 3.51
C THR A 49 -2.28 -33.67 2.02
N VAL A 50 -3.27 -33.19 1.28
CA VAL A 50 -3.18 -32.98 -0.16
C VAL A 50 -3.52 -31.55 -0.53
N HIS A 51 -2.78 -31.00 -1.48
CA HIS A 51 -2.84 -29.64 -1.98
C HIS A 51 -3.40 -29.63 -3.40
N PHE A 52 -4.38 -28.77 -3.68
CA PHE A 52 -5.07 -28.72 -4.98
C PHE A 52 -5.77 -27.38 -5.21
N VAL A 53 -6.10 -27.07 -6.46
CA VAL A 53 -6.90 -25.89 -6.83
C VAL A 53 -8.28 -26.35 -7.25
N ARG A 54 -9.33 -25.65 -6.80
CA ARG A 54 -10.70 -25.82 -7.29
C ARG A 54 -11.28 -24.46 -7.62
N HIS A 55 -11.64 -24.26 -8.88
CA HIS A 55 -12.28 -23.02 -9.33
C HIS A 55 -13.78 -23.03 -9.06
N ALA A 56 -14.34 -21.87 -8.69
CA ALA A 56 -15.79 -21.67 -8.64
C ALA A 56 -16.34 -21.34 -10.04
N ALA A 57 -17.63 -21.57 -10.27
CA ALA A 57 -18.28 -21.31 -11.56
C ALA A 57 -18.18 -19.83 -12.00
N GLU A 58 -18.20 -18.91 -11.05
CA GLU A 58 -18.10 -17.46 -11.30
C GLU A 58 -16.66 -16.92 -11.20
N GLY A 59 -15.66 -17.81 -11.13
CA GLY A 59 -14.26 -17.44 -10.93
C GLY A 59 -13.83 -17.48 -9.45
N GLY A 60 -12.52 -17.41 -9.23
CA GLY A 60 -11.92 -17.56 -7.89
C GLY A 60 -11.73 -19.02 -7.46
N ILE A 61 -11.49 -19.24 -6.17
CA ILE A 61 -11.25 -20.57 -5.58
C ILE A 61 -12.43 -20.95 -4.67
N ALA A 62 -13.06 -22.09 -4.94
CA ALA A 62 -14.18 -22.60 -4.14
C ALA A 62 -13.68 -23.41 -2.94
N VAL A 63 -13.83 -22.86 -1.74
CA VAL A 63 -13.45 -23.50 -0.46
C VAL A 63 -14.63 -24.32 0.07
N GLY A 64 -14.43 -25.63 0.24
CA GLY A 64 -15.40 -26.53 0.86
C GLY A 64 -15.25 -26.62 2.38
N ALA A 65 -16.24 -27.21 3.05
CA ALA A 65 -16.17 -27.46 4.49
C ALA A 65 -14.97 -28.36 4.85
N GLY A 66 -14.19 -27.95 5.86
CA GLY A 66 -13.01 -28.68 6.33
C GLY A 66 -11.74 -28.48 5.48
N GLU A 67 -11.77 -27.59 4.50
CA GLU A 67 -10.62 -27.28 3.65
C GLU A 67 -9.97 -25.97 4.07
N ARG A 68 -8.64 -25.89 3.92
CA ARG A 68 -7.88 -24.68 4.24
C ARG A 68 -7.33 -24.06 2.97
N LEU A 69 -7.72 -22.82 2.70
CA LEU A 69 -7.08 -21.98 1.68
C LEU A 69 -5.70 -21.53 2.18
N SER A 70 -4.68 -21.73 1.36
CA SER A 70 -3.31 -21.29 1.60
C SER A 70 -2.86 -20.43 0.43
N ILE A 71 -2.41 -19.22 0.75
CA ILE A 71 -1.81 -18.29 -0.20
C ILE A 71 -0.30 -18.35 0.07
N PRO A 72 0.51 -18.87 -0.87
CA PRO A 72 1.96 -18.97 -0.68
C PRO A 72 2.58 -17.60 -0.42
N ALA A 73 3.64 -17.57 0.39
CA ALA A 73 4.42 -16.36 0.62
C ALA A 73 4.92 -15.82 -0.74
N GLY A 74 4.74 -14.51 -0.96
CA GLY A 74 5.12 -13.88 -2.22
C GLY A 74 4.19 -14.15 -3.41
N PHE A 75 3.10 -14.92 -3.26
CA PHE A 75 2.14 -15.07 -4.36
C PHE A 75 1.38 -13.78 -4.65
N ILE A 76 0.96 -13.07 -3.59
CA ILE A 76 0.36 -11.74 -3.70
C ILE A 76 1.48 -10.72 -3.46
N THR A 77 2.14 -10.30 -4.52
CA THR A 77 3.00 -9.10 -4.51
C THR A 77 2.17 -7.92 -4.96
N PHE A 78 1.74 -7.08 -4.01
CA PHE A 78 1.24 -5.76 -4.36
C PHE A 78 2.43 -4.88 -4.72
N SER A 79 2.38 -4.25 -5.88
CA SER A 79 3.39 -3.31 -6.31
C SER A 79 2.72 -2.08 -6.89
N LEU A 80 3.29 -0.91 -6.59
CA LEU A 80 2.91 0.34 -7.23
C LEU A 80 3.49 0.45 -8.64
N ASP A 81 4.46 -0.40 -8.99
CA ASP A 81 5.02 -0.42 -10.33
C ASP A 81 3.97 -0.87 -11.36
N PRO A 82 3.57 0.01 -12.30
CA PRO A 82 2.60 -0.33 -13.33
C PRO A 82 3.10 -1.42 -14.31
N ALA A 83 4.40 -1.70 -14.35
CA ALA A 83 4.98 -2.79 -15.14
C ALA A 83 4.94 -4.15 -14.43
N SER A 84 4.59 -4.19 -13.14
CA SER A 84 4.50 -5.44 -12.37
C SER A 84 3.33 -6.33 -12.82
N ARG A 85 3.42 -7.63 -12.54
CA ARG A 85 2.37 -8.62 -12.85
C ARG A 85 1.09 -8.43 -12.03
N GLY A 86 1.13 -7.67 -10.93
CA GLY A 86 0.03 -7.42 -10.00
C GLY A 86 -0.52 -6.00 -10.11
N LYS A 87 -1.07 -5.63 -11.27
CA LYS A 87 -1.62 -4.27 -11.47
C LYS A 87 -2.78 -4.00 -10.51
N LEU A 88 -2.66 -2.93 -9.73
CA LEU A 88 -3.73 -2.45 -8.88
C LEU A 88 -4.75 -1.67 -9.70
N PHE A 89 -6.01 -2.08 -9.63
CA PHE A 89 -7.14 -1.23 -10.01
C PHE A 89 -7.42 -0.22 -8.89
N ARG A 90 -8.19 0.84 -9.17
CA ARG A 90 -8.47 1.93 -8.22
C ARG A 90 -8.87 1.46 -6.80
N PRO A 91 -9.75 0.45 -6.61
CA PRO A 91 -10.05 -0.06 -5.28
C PRO A 91 -8.85 -0.73 -4.60
N GLY A 92 -8.02 -1.45 -5.37
CA GLY A 92 -6.80 -2.09 -4.88
C GLY A 92 -5.71 -1.07 -4.51
N LEU A 93 -5.63 0.05 -5.23
CA LEU A 93 -4.73 1.16 -4.87
C LEU A 93 -5.15 1.80 -3.54
N LYS A 94 -6.45 2.07 -3.36
CA LYS A 94 -6.96 2.59 -2.08
C LYS A 94 -6.64 1.62 -0.94
N PHE A 95 -6.93 0.34 -1.12
CA PHE A 95 -6.60 -0.70 -0.14
C PHE A 95 -5.10 -0.73 0.21
N LEU A 96 -4.23 -0.63 -0.80
CA LEU A 96 -2.79 -0.60 -0.57
C LEU A 96 -2.38 0.66 0.22
N LEU A 97 -2.90 1.83 -0.13
CA LEU A 97 -2.61 3.07 0.60
C LEU A 97 -3.09 2.98 2.05
N ASP A 98 -4.32 2.51 2.28
CA ASP A 98 -4.83 2.25 3.64
C ASP A 98 -3.88 1.31 4.38
N HIS A 99 -3.35 0.27 3.74
CA HIS A 99 -2.39 -0.64 4.37
C HIS A 99 -1.02 -0.01 4.63
N MET A 100 -0.51 0.85 3.75
CA MET A 100 0.77 1.54 3.97
C MET A 100 0.66 2.53 5.14
N PHE A 101 -0.38 3.36 5.15
CA PHE A 101 -0.54 4.41 6.15
C PHE A 101 -1.15 3.90 7.45
N LEU A 102 -2.04 2.91 7.40
CA LEU A 102 -2.81 2.43 8.54
C LEU A 102 -2.60 0.93 8.83
N GLY A 103 -1.89 0.16 8.01
CA GLY A 103 -1.75 -1.29 8.21
C GLY A 103 -0.90 -1.67 9.42
N ALA A 104 0.14 -0.90 9.70
CA ALA A 104 0.95 -1.00 10.91
C ALA A 104 0.61 0.18 11.85
N HIS A 105 -0.35 -0.03 12.75
CA HIS A 105 -0.74 0.92 13.79
C HIS A 105 -0.81 0.22 15.15
N PRO A 106 -0.56 0.93 16.26
CA PRO A 106 -0.77 0.38 17.61
C PRO A 106 -2.25 0.01 17.80
N LYS A 107 -2.54 -1.13 18.45
CA LYS A 107 -3.93 -1.59 18.66
C LYS A 107 -4.59 -0.87 19.83
N GLY A 108 -3.79 -0.48 20.81
CA GLY A 108 -4.20 0.35 21.94
C GLY A 108 -3.16 1.42 22.29
N PRO A 109 -3.52 2.39 23.14
CA PRO A 109 -2.59 3.40 23.66
C PRO A 109 -1.34 2.79 24.32
N GLU A 110 -1.48 1.62 24.96
CA GLU A 110 -0.40 0.89 25.62
C GLU A 110 0.69 0.40 24.65
N ASP A 111 0.35 0.17 23.38
CA ASP A 111 1.27 -0.35 22.36
C ASP A 111 2.12 0.76 21.72
N ILE A 112 1.86 2.04 22.04
CA ILE A 112 2.47 3.18 21.33
C ILE A 112 4.01 3.18 21.47
N VAL A 113 4.52 2.74 22.61
CA VAL A 113 5.96 2.68 22.89
C VAL A 113 6.63 1.56 22.09
N GLU A 114 5.99 0.38 22.02
CA GLU A 114 6.48 -0.74 21.20
C GLU A 114 6.46 -0.37 19.71
N PHE A 115 5.38 0.26 19.26
CA PHE A 115 5.26 0.75 17.90
C PHE A 115 6.34 1.78 17.54
N ALA A 116 6.57 2.78 18.40
CA ALA A 116 7.61 3.78 18.19
C ALA A 116 9.00 3.14 18.13
N ARG A 117 9.27 2.13 18.99
CA ARG A 117 10.53 1.40 18.99
C ARG A 117 10.75 0.61 17.71
N ALA A 118 9.72 -0.06 17.19
CA ALA A 118 9.83 -0.76 15.92
C ALA A 118 10.13 0.20 14.74
N LEU A 119 9.59 1.42 14.77
CA LEU A 119 9.92 2.45 13.78
C LEU A 119 11.35 2.99 13.93
N ASP A 120 11.82 3.13 15.16
CA ASP A 120 13.20 3.52 15.49
C ASP A 120 14.21 2.50 14.96
N GLU A 121 14.00 1.22 15.28
CA GLU A 121 14.83 0.11 14.79
C GLU A 121 14.84 0.02 13.27
N ALA A 122 13.69 0.21 12.61
CA ALA A 122 13.60 0.24 11.16
C ALA A 122 14.33 1.45 10.54
N SER A 123 14.29 2.61 11.21
CA SER A 123 15.06 3.80 10.82
C SER A 123 16.56 3.54 10.92
N ASP A 124 17.02 2.95 12.03
CA ASP A 124 18.43 2.61 12.21
C ASP A 124 18.93 1.60 11.18
N GLU A 125 18.15 0.54 10.91
CA GLU A 125 18.50 -0.46 9.88
C GLU A 125 18.58 0.17 8.48
N TYR A 126 17.71 1.15 8.19
CA TYR A 126 17.76 1.90 6.94
C TYR A 126 19.01 2.78 6.88
N LEU A 127 19.25 3.61 7.90
CA LEU A 127 20.35 4.58 7.93
C LEU A 127 21.72 3.90 7.97
N ALA A 128 21.84 2.73 8.58
CA ALA A 128 23.06 1.92 8.57
C ALA A 128 23.48 1.49 7.15
N ARG A 129 22.55 1.48 6.19
CA ARG A 129 22.80 1.18 4.76
C ARG A 129 22.87 2.44 3.90
N CYS A 130 22.70 3.62 4.48
CA CYS A 130 22.68 4.87 3.75
C CYS A 130 24.10 5.23 3.27
N GLU A 131 24.28 5.36 1.96
CA GLU A 131 25.57 5.68 1.34
C GLU A 131 26.14 7.01 1.84
N LYS A 132 25.29 8.01 2.08
CA LYS A 132 25.68 9.34 2.61
C LYS A 132 26.31 9.26 4.00
N LEU A 133 26.03 8.20 4.75
CA LEU A 133 26.52 7.97 6.11
C LEU A 133 27.65 6.94 6.16
N SER A 134 28.10 6.44 5.00
CA SER A 134 29.14 5.42 4.92
C SER A 134 30.43 5.89 5.59
N GLY A 135 30.91 5.11 6.56
CA GLY A 135 32.15 5.39 7.29
C GLY A 135 31.98 6.33 8.49
N LEU A 136 30.76 6.75 8.83
CA LEU A 136 30.45 7.45 10.07
C LEU A 136 30.01 6.44 11.14
N ASP A 137 30.49 6.62 12.37
CA ASP A 137 29.98 5.89 13.53
C ASP A 137 28.91 6.73 14.25
N LEU A 138 27.63 6.39 14.06
CA LEU A 138 26.52 7.14 14.64
C LEU A 138 26.44 7.06 16.18
N SER A 139 27.20 6.16 16.81
CA SER A 139 27.34 6.11 18.27
C SER A 139 28.28 7.20 18.82
N LEU A 140 29.12 7.80 17.95
CA LEU A 140 30.02 8.90 18.31
C LEU A 140 29.35 10.24 18.03
N GLU A 141 29.26 11.11 19.04
CA GLU A 141 28.61 12.43 18.93
C GLU A 141 29.15 13.28 17.76
N ALA A 142 30.47 13.27 17.55
CA ALA A 142 31.11 14.02 16.48
C ALA A 142 30.70 13.55 15.07
N ASP A 143 30.47 12.24 14.90
CA ASP A 143 30.07 11.66 13.63
C ASP A 143 28.55 11.73 13.44
N ALA A 144 27.77 11.63 14.52
CA ALA A 144 26.34 11.91 14.51
C ALA A 144 26.04 13.35 14.07
N ALA A 145 26.82 14.35 14.53
CA ALA A 145 26.68 15.73 14.09
C ALA A 145 27.00 15.91 12.59
N LYS A 146 28.01 15.21 12.07
CA LYS A 146 28.33 15.20 10.64
C LYS A 146 27.23 14.51 9.83
N ALA A 147 26.71 13.39 10.31
CA ALA A 147 25.62 12.65 9.69
C ALA A 147 24.38 13.55 9.56
N MET A 148 23.98 14.21 10.64
CA MET A 148 22.84 15.14 10.61
C MET A 148 23.06 16.27 9.60
N LYS A 149 24.26 16.87 9.57
CA LYS A 149 24.58 17.91 8.60
C LYS A 149 24.53 17.42 7.15
N ALA A 150 25.02 16.20 6.88
CA ALA A 150 24.97 15.60 5.55
C ALA A 150 23.53 15.30 5.11
N LEU A 151 22.66 14.87 6.02
CA LEU A 151 21.24 14.62 5.73
C LEU A 151 20.45 15.93 5.54
N GLU A 152 20.82 17.01 6.24
CA GLU A 152 20.18 18.32 6.11
C GLU A 152 20.36 18.97 4.73
N GLU A 153 21.37 18.57 3.95
CA GLU A 153 21.60 19.08 2.60
C GLU A 153 20.42 18.78 1.65
N ASP A 154 19.68 17.69 1.92
CA ASP A 154 18.48 17.31 1.17
C ASP A 154 17.35 16.89 2.11
N LYS A 155 16.66 17.90 2.65
CA LYS A 155 15.49 17.72 3.54
C LYS A 155 14.26 17.13 2.86
N GLY A 156 14.28 16.97 1.54
CA GLY A 156 13.23 16.26 0.80
C GLY A 156 13.49 14.76 0.68
N SER A 157 14.72 14.32 0.95
CA SER A 157 15.12 12.94 0.77
C SER A 157 14.49 11.98 1.78
N ARG A 158 14.35 10.72 1.34
CA ARG A 158 13.97 9.62 2.24
C ARG A 158 14.94 9.46 3.40
N ASP A 159 16.24 9.66 3.18
CA ASP A 159 17.26 9.53 4.23
C ASP A 159 17.02 10.53 5.36
N TRP A 160 16.71 11.78 5.01
CA TRP A 160 16.31 12.81 5.98
C TRP A 160 15.05 12.41 6.74
N HIS A 161 14.02 11.95 6.05
CA HIS A 161 12.77 11.52 6.70
C HIS A 161 12.99 10.31 7.63
N MET A 162 13.86 9.37 7.27
CA MET A 162 14.19 8.22 8.13
C MET A 162 14.92 8.63 9.41
N ALA A 163 15.84 9.59 9.33
CA ALA A 163 16.49 10.16 10.51
C ALA A 163 15.51 10.92 11.41
N MET A 164 14.62 11.72 10.82
CA MET A 164 13.56 12.39 11.58
C MET A 164 12.58 11.41 12.22
N GLN A 165 12.30 10.27 11.57
CA GLN A 165 11.46 9.21 12.14
C GLN A 165 12.10 8.62 13.40
N GLY A 166 13.39 8.26 13.37
CA GLY A 166 14.11 7.77 14.55
C GLY A 166 14.12 8.79 15.68
N LEU A 167 14.46 10.06 15.37
CA LEU A 167 14.46 11.14 16.36
C LEU A 167 13.10 11.31 17.07
N PHE A 168 12.00 11.34 16.32
CA PHE A 168 10.67 11.50 16.91
C PHE A 168 10.16 10.23 17.60
N SER A 169 10.59 9.04 17.16
CA SER A 169 10.36 7.78 17.89
C SER A 169 11.01 7.81 19.26
N ALA A 170 12.31 8.13 19.34
CA ALA A 170 13.04 8.24 20.60
C ALA A 170 12.43 9.30 21.53
N ALA A 171 12.09 10.49 21.00
CA ALA A 171 11.46 11.55 21.76
C ALA A 171 10.08 11.14 22.32
N LEU A 172 9.28 10.40 21.54
CA LEU A 172 7.99 9.89 22.00
C LEU A 172 8.16 8.87 23.15
N ILE A 173 9.09 7.92 22.99
CA ILE A 173 9.40 6.91 24.01
C ILE A 173 9.83 7.58 25.32
N GLU A 174 10.77 8.53 25.25
CA GLU A 174 11.25 9.30 26.41
C GLU A 174 10.11 10.04 27.11
N SER A 175 9.27 10.73 26.33
CA SER A 175 8.15 11.54 26.85
C SER A 175 7.08 10.69 27.53
N VAL A 176 6.76 9.52 26.98
CA VAL A 176 5.81 8.58 27.60
C VAL A 176 6.38 8.03 28.91
N ASN A 177 7.65 7.61 28.92
CA ASN A 177 8.32 7.08 30.12
C ASN A 177 8.45 8.11 31.24
N SER A 178 8.59 9.40 30.88
CA SER A 178 8.66 10.51 31.83
C SER A 178 7.29 11.08 32.21
N SER A 179 6.18 10.53 31.70
CA SER A 179 4.82 11.03 31.90
C SER A 179 4.61 12.49 31.44
N ASP A 180 5.37 12.96 30.46
CA ASP A 180 5.16 14.28 29.82
C ASP A 180 4.17 14.15 28.66
N CYS A 181 2.89 14.28 28.97
CA CYS A 181 1.80 14.16 27.99
C CYS A 181 1.90 15.20 26.85
N GLY A 182 2.39 16.41 27.14
CA GLY A 182 2.45 17.48 26.15
C GLY A 182 3.52 17.21 25.10
N ARG A 183 4.72 16.83 25.56
CA ARG A 183 5.82 16.44 24.67
C ARG A 183 5.51 15.14 23.93
N ALA A 184 4.86 14.17 24.58
CA ALA A 184 4.43 12.93 23.94
C ALA A 184 3.42 13.19 22.82
N ALA A 185 2.41 14.03 23.04
CA ALA A 185 1.42 14.38 22.01
C ALA A 185 2.07 15.06 20.78
N TRP A 186 2.99 15.99 21.02
CA TRP A 186 3.71 16.67 19.94
C TRP A 186 4.64 15.72 19.18
N ALA A 187 5.45 14.91 19.89
CA ALA A 187 6.35 13.94 19.28
C ALA A 187 5.57 12.88 18.46
N GLY A 188 4.44 12.39 18.97
CA GLY A 188 3.58 11.47 18.26
C GLY A 188 2.99 12.04 16.97
N TYR A 189 2.56 13.32 16.99
CA TYR A 189 2.09 14.01 15.78
C TYR A 189 3.21 14.15 14.73
N MET A 190 4.41 14.54 15.16
CA MET A 190 5.56 14.69 14.28
C MET A 190 6.00 13.34 13.71
N LEU A 191 6.06 12.29 14.53
CA LEU A 191 6.36 10.93 14.10
C LEU A 191 5.36 10.44 13.04
N GLY A 192 4.06 10.65 13.25
CA GLY A 192 3.03 10.29 12.28
C GLY A 192 3.20 11.02 10.95
N SER A 193 3.50 12.32 11.00
CA SER A 193 3.74 13.15 9.81
C SER A 193 4.96 12.66 9.02
N VAL A 194 6.08 12.42 9.71
CA VAL A 194 7.34 11.99 9.08
C VAL A 194 7.22 10.56 8.56
N ARG A 195 6.54 9.64 9.27
CA ARG A 195 6.25 8.30 8.75
C ARG A 195 5.46 8.35 7.44
N GLY A 196 4.54 9.30 7.30
CA GLY A 196 3.87 9.52 6.02
C GLY A 196 4.83 9.91 4.90
N LEU A 197 5.81 10.77 5.21
CA LEU A 197 6.83 11.18 4.27
C LEU A 197 7.79 10.02 3.91
N THR A 198 8.20 9.18 4.87
CA THR A 198 9.07 8.02 4.58
C THR A 198 8.42 7.02 3.63
N ILE A 199 7.09 6.89 3.68
CA ILE A 199 6.28 6.10 2.74
C ILE A 199 6.24 6.74 1.35
N VAL A 200 5.94 8.05 1.27
CA VAL A 200 5.78 8.75 -0.02
C VAL A 200 7.11 8.91 -0.76
N THR A 201 8.21 9.09 -0.04
CA THR A 201 9.57 9.19 -0.60
C THR A 201 10.21 7.81 -0.82
N GLU A 202 9.45 6.72 -0.69
CA GLU A 202 9.91 5.41 -1.15
C GLU A 202 10.10 5.48 -2.69
N PRO A 203 11.25 5.07 -3.25
CA PRO A 203 11.57 5.32 -4.66
C PRO A 203 10.53 4.85 -5.68
N ILE A 204 9.92 3.69 -5.48
CA ILE A 204 8.90 3.16 -6.40
C ILE A 204 7.60 3.96 -6.24
N PHE A 205 7.21 4.26 -5.00
CA PHE A 205 6.05 5.11 -4.72
C PHE A 205 6.21 6.49 -5.37
N GLU A 206 7.32 7.17 -5.09
CA GLU A 206 7.61 8.52 -5.57
C GLU A 206 7.65 8.56 -7.10
N GLN A 207 8.36 7.61 -7.74
CA GLN A 207 8.38 7.52 -9.20
C GLN A 207 6.99 7.28 -9.79
N THR A 208 6.18 6.45 -9.13
CA THR A 208 4.81 6.18 -9.58
C THR A 208 3.94 7.42 -9.46
N LEU A 209 4.07 8.18 -8.36
CA LEU A 209 3.38 9.45 -8.16
C LEU A 209 3.79 10.46 -9.24
N TRP A 210 5.08 10.61 -9.52
CA TRP A 210 5.58 11.49 -10.58
C TRP A 210 5.13 11.06 -11.97
N ARG A 211 5.15 9.76 -12.28
CA ARG A 211 4.61 9.24 -13.55
C ARG A 211 3.14 9.56 -13.70
N GLY A 212 2.37 9.44 -12.62
CA GLY A 212 0.96 9.81 -12.59
C GLY A 212 0.76 11.31 -12.82
N TYR A 213 1.51 12.15 -12.09
CA TYR A 213 1.49 13.61 -12.22
C TYR A 213 1.84 14.07 -13.64
N LEU A 214 2.89 13.48 -14.22
CA LEU A 214 3.38 13.79 -15.55
C LEU A 214 2.59 13.09 -16.66
N ALA A 215 1.71 12.11 -16.38
CA ALA A 215 1.02 11.33 -17.42
C ALA A 215 0.25 12.21 -18.43
N GLY A 216 -0.30 13.34 -17.97
CA GLY A 216 -0.96 14.33 -18.84
C GLY A 216 0.00 15.15 -19.71
N GLN A 217 1.23 15.35 -19.28
CA GLN A 217 2.27 16.11 -19.99
C GLN A 217 3.08 15.21 -20.93
N VAL A 218 3.39 13.98 -20.50
CA VAL A 218 4.22 13.01 -21.21
C VAL A 218 3.66 12.65 -22.58
N VAL A 219 2.35 12.64 -22.81
CA VAL A 219 1.81 12.29 -24.13
C VAL A 219 2.20 13.32 -25.19
N TYR A 220 2.11 14.61 -24.87
CA TYR A 220 2.52 15.67 -25.80
C TYR A 220 4.04 15.77 -25.88
N GLU A 221 4.75 15.62 -24.76
CA GLU A 221 6.22 15.64 -24.75
C GLU A 221 6.84 14.45 -25.47
N ALA A 222 6.29 13.25 -25.32
CA ALA A 222 6.72 12.06 -26.06
C ALA A 222 6.42 12.20 -27.55
N ALA A 223 5.27 12.77 -27.91
CA ALA A 223 4.97 13.08 -29.31
C ALA A 223 5.96 14.11 -29.89
N VAL A 224 6.32 15.14 -29.12
CA VAL A 224 7.36 16.13 -29.49
C VAL A 224 8.73 15.46 -29.61
N ALA A 225 9.14 14.61 -28.67
CA ALA A 225 10.42 13.93 -28.69
C ALA A 225 10.55 12.91 -29.83
N ALA A 226 9.43 12.30 -30.24
CA ALA A 226 9.37 11.40 -31.38
C ALA A 226 9.26 12.13 -32.74
N SER A 227 9.14 13.46 -32.75
CA SER A 227 9.06 14.23 -33.99
C SER A 227 10.37 14.17 -34.77
N SER A 228 10.27 14.08 -36.09
CA SER A 228 11.43 13.97 -36.98
C SER A 228 12.00 15.35 -37.34
N THR A 229 11.22 16.42 -37.15
CA THR A 229 11.63 17.79 -37.49
C THR A 229 11.23 18.81 -36.41
N PRO A 230 11.96 19.93 -36.27
CA PRO A 230 11.59 21.02 -35.37
C PRO A 230 10.20 21.63 -35.65
N ALA A 231 9.77 21.62 -36.91
CA ALA A 231 8.45 22.15 -37.32
C ALA A 231 7.30 21.24 -36.84
N GLU A 232 7.51 19.92 -36.84
CA GLU A 232 6.57 18.95 -36.26
C GLU A 232 6.47 19.13 -34.74
N ALA A 233 7.60 19.26 -34.04
CA ALA A 233 7.63 19.56 -32.61
C ALA A 233 6.81 20.82 -32.26
N GLU A 234 7.00 21.91 -33.02
CA GLU A 234 6.26 23.15 -32.80
C GLU A 234 4.76 22.99 -33.08
N ALA A 235 4.40 22.25 -34.13
CA ALA A 235 3.01 21.95 -34.46
C ALA A 235 2.33 21.14 -33.34
N ILE A 236 3.01 20.15 -32.75
CA ILE A 236 2.49 19.35 -31.63
C ILE A 236 2.29 20.23 -30.39
N ARG A 237 3.23 21.14 -30.08
CA ARG A 237 3.07 22.10 -28.98
C ARG A 237 1.87 23.04 -29.17
N LYS A 238 1.57 23.41 -30.42
CA LYS A 238 0.38 24.23 -30.75
C LYS A 238 -0.93 23.45 -30.67
N LEU A 239 -0.90 22.12 -30.87
CA LEU A 239 -2.09 21.27 -30.78
C LEU A 239 -2.67 21.18 -29.36
N GLN A 240 -1.81 21.07 -28.35
CA GLN A 240 -2.25 20.90 -26.96
C GLN A 240 -3.25 21.98 -26.50
N PRO A 241 -2.94 23.29 -26.56
CA PRO A 241 -3.88 24.32 -26.13
C PRO A 241 -5.10 24.45 -27.06
N LEU A 242 -5.02 23.97 -28.30
CA LEU A 242 -6.18 23.93 -29.20
C LEU A 242 -7.16 22.86 -28.73
N PHE A 243 -6.72 21.63 -28.52
CA PHE A 243 -7.59 20.56 -28.04
C PHE A 243 -8.14 20.79 -26.64
N GLN A 244 -7.39 21.48 -25.76
CA GLN A 244 -7.91 21.89 -24.44
C GLN A 244 -9.05 22.91 -24.50
N LYS A 245 -9.17 23.68 -25.59
CA LYS A 245 -10.23 24.69 -25.76
C LYS A 245 -11.47 24.16 -26.49
N VAL A 246 -11.37 23.00 -27.13
CA VAL A 246 -12.47 22.39 -27.88
C VAL A 246 -13.39 21.66 -26.90
N ASP A 247 -14.70 21.81 -27.07
CA ASP A 247 -15.69 21.14 -26.25
C ASP A 247 -15.74 19.62 -26.53
N GLU A 248 -16.22 18.84 -25.54
CA GLU A 248 -16.29 17.38 -25.63
C GLU A 248 -17.04 16.89 -26.88
N ALA A 249 -18.16 17.55 -27.23
CA ALA A 249 -19.02 17.10 -28.33
C ALA A 249 -18.34 17.29 -29.69
N THR A 250 -17.67 18.43 -29.89
CA THR A 250 -16.86 18.70 -31.08
C THR A 250 -15.70 17.71 -31.20
N LEU A 251 -14.98 17.49 -30.11
CA LEU A 251 -13.84 16.58 -30.09
C LEU A 251 -14.26 15.12 -30.35
N HIS A 252 -15.38 14.70 -29.77
CA HIS A 252 -16.01 13.40 -30.02
C HIS A 252 -16.42 13.25 -31.49
N ALA A 253 -17.08 14.25 -32.07
CA ALA A 253 -17.46 14.25 -33.48
C ALA A 253 -16.22 14.15 -34.40
N TRP A 254 -15.12 14.80 -34.06
CA TRP A 254 -13.88 14.70 -34.82
C TRP A 254 -13.30 13.29 -34.77
N VAL A 255 -13.16 12.71 -33.57
CA VAL A 255 -12.58 11.37 -33.37
C VAL A 255 -13.42 10.27 -34.03
N GLU A 256 -14.75 10.31 -33.87
CA GLU A 256 -15.65 9.25 -34.36
C GLU A 256 -15.99 9.39 -35.85
N SER A 257 -15.88 10.59 -36.44
CA SER A 257 -16.22 10.78 -37.86
C SER A 257 -15.28 10.04 -38.83
N GLY A 258 -14.07 9.67 -38.37
CA GLY A 258 -13.03 9.09 -39.22
C GLY A 258 -12.50 10.03 -40.32
N LEU A 259 -12.96 11.29 -40.35
CA LEU A 259 -12.54 12.29 -41.31
C LEU A 259 -11.27 13.00 -40.83
N PRO A 260 -10.40 13.47 -41.74
CA PRO A 260 -9.18 14.17 -41.36
C PRO A 260 -9.45 15.42 -40.50
N ILE A 261 -8.85 15.45 -39.31
CA ILE A 261 -8.93 16.52 -38.32
C ILE A 261 -7.95 17.64 -38.67
N GLY A 262 -6.73 17.31 -39.14
CA GLY A 262 -5.69 18.30 -39.45
C GLY A 262 -6.17 19.47 -40.31
N PRO A 263 -6.84 19.23 -41.46
CA PRO A 263 -7.39 20.29 -42.30
C PRO A 263 -8.41 21.19 -41.61
N ARG A 264 -9.19 20.66 -40.66
CA ARG A 264 -10.24 21.41 -39.93
C ARG A 264 -9.66 22.41 -38.94
N ILE A 265 -8.50 22.08 -38.36
CA ILE A 265 -7.78 22.91 -37.40
C ILE A 265 -6.61 23.68 -38.02
N GLY A 266 -6.47 23.64 -39.35
CA GLY A 266 -5.45 24.38 -40.09
C GLY A 266 -4.03 23.81 -39.97
N ILE A 267 -3.87 22.54 -39.55
CA ILE A 267 -2.57 21.88 -39.36
C ILE A 267 -2.38 20.83 -40.44
N LYS A 268 -1.43 21.06 -41.35
CA LYS A 268 -1.10 20.16 -42.46
C LYS A 268 0.25 19.46 -42.31
N SER A 269 1.06 19.88 -41.33
CA SER A 269 2.44 19.45 -41.15
C SER A 269 2.60 18.18 -40.32
N LEU A 270 1.52 17.62 -39.76
CA LEU A 270 1.57 16.44 -38.91
C LEU A 270 0.79 15.28 -39.54
N PRO A 271 1.23 14.02 -39.32
CA PRO A 271 0.47 12.85 -39.73
C PRO A 271 -0.92 12.82 -39.08
N GLU A 272 -1.95 12.54 -39.87
CA GLU A 272 -3.33 12.49 -39.37
C GLU A 272 -3.53 11.44 -38.27
N SER A 273 -2.78 10.33 -38.33
CA SER A 273 -2.80 9.30 -37.27
C SER A 273 -2.36 9.86 -35.92
N LEU A 274 -1.38 10.76 -35.90
CA LEU A 274 -0.90 11.40 -34.68
C LEU A 274 -1.91 12.43 -34.16
N ILE A 275 -2.48 13.26 -35.05
CA ILE A 275 -3.51 14.24 -34.69
C ILE A 275 -4.73 13.53 -34.09
N ALA A 276 -5.20 12.46 -34.72
CA ALA A 276 -6.31 11.64 -34.23
C ALA A 276 -5.99 10.96 -32.89
N ALA A 277 -4.77 10.46 -32.70
CA ALA A 277 -4.35 9.87 -31.43
C ALA A 277 -4.33 10.91 -30.28
N LEU A 278 -3.82 12.12 -30.54
CA LEU A 278 -3.80 13.21 -29.56
C LEU A 278 -5.21 13.72 -29.25
N ALA A 279 -6.08 13.84 -30.27
CA ALA A 279 -7.49 14.20 -30.07
C ALA A 279 -8.24 13.14 -29.24
N LYS A 280 -8.03 11.85 -29.54
CA LYS A 280 -8.61 10.73 -28.78
C LYS A 280 -8.10 10.70 -27.34
N PHE A 281 -6.82 11.00 -27.13
CA PHE A 281 -6.26 11.14 -25.78
C PHE A 281 -6.95 12.27 -25.01
N GLN A 282 -7.08 13.46 -25.61
CA GLN A 282 -7.76 14.58 -24.95
C GLN A 282 -9.23 14.26 -24.65
N LEU A 283 -9.94 13.60 -25.56
CA LEU A 283 -11.32 13.15 -25.34
C LEU A 283 -11.42 12.21 -24.14
N THR A 284 -10.49 11.24 -24.07
CA THR A 284 -10.40 10.30 -22.95
C THR A 284 -10.13 11.03 -21.63
N THR A 285 -9.29 12.07 -21.65
CA THR A 285 -9.02 12.90 -20.47
C THR A 285 -10.27 13.63 -20.00
N ILE A 286 -11.00 14.29 -20.90
CA ILE A 286 -12.27 14.99 -20.56
C ILE A 286 -13.31 14.02 -20.00
N GLN A 287 -13.43 12.83 -20.62
CA GLN A 287 -14.36 11.80 -20.14
C GLN A 287 -14.01 11.30 -18.74
N ARG A 288 -12.71 11.08 -18.46
CA ARG A 288 -12.24 10.72 -17.12
C ARG A 288 -12.56 11.80 -16.09
N GLU A 289 -12.28 13.06 -16.40
CA GLU A 289 -12.59 14.19 -15.51
C GLU A 289 -14.09 14.27 -15.19
N ARG A 290 -14.95 14.03 -16.19
CA ARG A 290 -16.40 13.98 -15.99
C ARG A 290 -16.82 12.81 -15.10
N ASP A 291 -16.29 11.62 -15.35
CA ASP A 291 -16.61 10.42 -14.58
C ASP A 291 -16.11 10.56 -13.13
N ASP A 292 -14.93 11.14 -12.93
CA ASP A 292 -14.39 11.47 -11.60
C ASP A 292 -15.24 12.53 -10.89
N ALA A 293 -15.70 13.57 -11.61
CA ALA A 293 -16.62 14.57 -11.04
C ALA A 293 -17.96 13.93 -10.64
N ARG A 294 -18.47 12.98 -11.43
CA ARG A 294 -19.69 12.23 -11.11
C ARG A 294 -19.49 11.35 -9.88
N LEU A 295 -18.38 10.63 -9.79
CA LEU A 295 -18.02 9.83 -8.61
C LEU A 295 -17.87 10.71 -7.36
N ALA A 296 -17.18 11.84 -7.46
CA ALA A 296 -17.02 12.78 -6.35
C ALA A 296 -18.35 13.37 -5.84
N VAL A 297 -19.40 13.44 -6.66
CA VAL A 297 -20.75 13.80 -6.22
C VAL A 297 -21.43 12.66 -5.47
N LEU A 298 -21.21 11.41 -5.90
CA LEU A 298 -21.73 10.23 -5.22
C LEU A 298 -21.05 10.04 -3.86
N ASP A 299 -19.72 10.12 -3.82
CA ASP A 299 -18.93 10.00 -2.59
C ASP A 299 -19.36 11.07 -1.57
N ARG A 300 -19.51 12.34 -1.99
CA ARG A 300 -20.01 13.41 -1.10
C ARG A 300 -21.40 13.15 -0.54
N ARG A 301 -22.28 12.49 -1.29
CA ARG A 301 -23.62 12.11 -0.80
C ARG A 301 -23.53 10.97 0.21
N GLU A 302 -22.62 10.03 0.00
CA GLU A 302 -22.38 8.93 0.93
C GLU A 302 -21.74 9.43 2.22
N ASP A 303 -20.73 10.29 2.15
CA ASP A 303 -20.10 10.93 3.31
C ASP A 303 -21.12 11.72 4.12
N ALA A 304 -21.97 12.53 3.48
CA ALA A 304 -23.03 13.27 4.17
C ALA A 304 -24.04 12.33 4.85
N ARG A 305 -24.32 11.17 4.26
CA ARG A 305 -25.17 10.14 4.86
C ARG A 305 -24.50 9.50 6.07
N LEU A 306 -23.21 9.16 5.97
CA LEU A 306 -22.44 8.60 7.08
C LEU A 306 -22.31 9.59 8.23
N GLU A 307 -22.06 10.87 7.95
CA GLU A 307 -22.02 11.93 8.94
C GLU A 307 -23.37 12.07 9.67
N ALA A 308 -24.49 12.03 8.94
CA ALA A 308 -25.82 12.07 9.54
C ALA A 308 -26.07 10.87 10.48
N VAL A 309 -25.64 9.67 10.09
CA VAL A 309 -25.72 8.46 10.94
C VAL A 309 -24.84 8.62 12.18
N ASN A 310 -23.57 9.00 12.02
CA ASN A 310 -22.64 9.20 13.13
C ASN A 310 -23.13 10.27 14.12
N LYS A 311 -23.76 11.34 13.63
CA LYS A 311 -24.36 12.39 14.48
C LYS A 311 -25.54 11.85 15.29
N LEU A 312 -26.39 11.02 14.69
CA LEU A 312 -27.49 10.36 15.40
C LEU A 312 -26.98 9.40 16.47
N GLU A 313 -25.97 8.59 16.16
CA GLU A 313 -25.33 7.68 17.12
C GLU A 313 -24.63 8.43 18.24
N GLY A 314 -23.87 9.48 17.93
CA GLY A 314 -23.22 10.35 18.91
C GLY A 314 -24.22 11.02 19.85
N ASN A 315 -25.35 11.50 19.32
CA ASN A 315 -26.44 12.05 20.14
C ASN A 315 -27.09 10.98 21.02
N LYS A 316 -27.26 9.75 20.52
CA LYS A 316 -27.79 8.62 21.30
C LYS A 316 -26.84 8.23 22.43
N LEU A 317 -25.54 8.18 22.18
CA LEU A 317 -24.53 7.91 23.21
C LEU A 317 -24.54 9.01 24.28
N ARG A 318 -24.57 10.29 23.88
CA ARG A 318 -24.69 11.42 24.83
C ARG A 318 -25.96 11.34 25.68
N ALA A 319 -27.11 11.01 25.08
CA ALA A 319 -28.36 10.83 25.82
C ALA A 319 -28.29 9.65 26.80
N THR A 320 -27.64 8.55 26.41
CA THR A 320 -27.44 7.37 27.26
C THR A 320 -26.54 7.72 28.45
N TRP A 321 -25.43 8.42 28.22
CA TRP A 321 -24.54 8.90 29.28
C TRP A 321 -25.20 9.89 30.23
N LEU A 322 -26.02 10.82 29.73
CA LEU A 322 -26.83 11.70 30.57
C LEU A 322 -27.82 10.92 31.43
N GLY A 323 -28.47 9.90 30.87
CA GLY A 323 -29.37 9.01 31.62
C GLY A 323 -28.67 8.25 32.75
N ILE A 324 -27.50 7.67 32.45
CA ILE A 324 -26.67 6.97 33.44
C ILE A 324 -26.18 7.95 34.53
N GLY A 325 -25.74 9.15 34.14
CA GLY A 325 -25.29 10.19 35.08
C GLY A 325 -26.40 10.63 36.03
N ILE A 326 -27.63 10.81 35.55
CA ILE A 326 -28.80 11.13 36.38
C ILE A 326 -29.16 9.97 37.31
N ALA A 327 -29.11 8.73 36.81
CA ALA A 327 -29.37 7.54 37.63
C ALA A 327 -28.32 7.37 38.75
N ALA A 328 -27.05 7.63 38.47
CA ALA A 328 -25.98 7.61 39.46
C ALA A 328 -26.13 8.73 40.51
N ALA A 329 -26.45 9.95 40.07
CA ALA A 329 -26.67 11.08 40.99
C ALA A 329 -27.89 10.89 41.90
N THR A 330 -28.97 10.29 41.39
CA THR A 330 -30.17 9.97 42.19
C THR A 330 -29.93 8.81 43.16
N ALA A 331 -29.17 7.78 42.76
CA ALA A 331 -28.73 6.70 43.65
C ALA A 331 -27.82 7.22 44.79
N LEU A 332 -26.89 8.13 44.47
CA LEU A 332 -26.05 8.76 45.49
C LEU A 332 -26.86 9.68 46.41
N GLY A 333 -27.75 10.51 45.88
CA GLY A 333 -28.59 11.39 46.69
C GLY A 333 -29.53 10.64 47.63
N THR A 334 -30.06 9.49 47.22
CA THR A 334 -30.87 8.61 48.08
C THR A 334 -30.03 7.90 49.15
N ALA A 335 -28.81 7.48 48.82
CA ALA A 335 -27.87 6.94 49.79
C ALA A 335 -27.45 7.98 50.84
N PHE A 336 -27.17 9.23 50.44
CA PHE A 336 -26.83 10.30 51.38
C PHE A 336 -27.98 10.66 52.33
N LYS A 337 -29.23 10.65 51.85
CA LYS A 337 -30.41 10.83 52.72
C LYS A 337 -30.61 9.66 53.69
N ALA A 338 -30.33 8.42 53.27
CA ALA A 338 -30.46 7.25 54.12
C ALA A 338 -29.40 7.20 55.25
N VAL A 339 -28.25 7.86 55.07
CA VAL A 339 -27.15 7.92 56.05
C VAL A 339 -27.24 9.16 56.96
N GLY A 340 -28.23 10.03 56.77
CA GLY A 340 -28.50 11.17 57.67
C GLY A 340 -27.49 12.32 57.57
N TRP A 341 -26.86 12.50 56.40
CA TRP A 341 -25.90 13.58 56.14
C TRP A 341 -26.50 14.83 55.48
N LEU A 342 -27.81 14.82 55.18
CA LEU A 342 -28.59 15.92 54.61
C LEU A 342 -29.98 15.92 55.25
#